data_AF-A0ABD2IPN1-F1
#
_entry.id   AF-A0ABD2IPN1-F1
#
_cell.length_a   1.000
_cell.length_b   1.000
_cell.length_c   1.000
_cell.angle_alpha   90.00
_cell.angle_beta   90.00
_cell.angle_gamma   90.00
#
_symmetry.space_group_name_H-M   'P 1'
#
loop_
_entity.id
_entity.type
_entity.pdbx_description
1 polymer ?
#
loop_
_entity_poly.entity_id
_entity_poly.type
_entity_poly.pdbx_seq_one_letter_code
_entity_poly.pdbx_strand_id
1 'polypeptide(L)'
;MTLRYIGLVMDVYDGQQAVAQQASNATTNSGKKGGKDRRKHEDNIVTETAISDPPGLLEIAAFGLFFAGTLVGPQFPLARFRAFVNGEFLDKSTANVRQSSLMASIQRFVAGVFYLVLHQWGTFWVPDDYLNSKEFLHLPFLWKVFWNTIWFRAVMYRYVLCWLLTEGATILSGIAYNGKDGNGDDRWDGVRDIHIIKFELGSDYQSVIDSFNCGTNNFAKNHLFKRFKWVGNKLASHALTLFYLALWHGYHIGYFMLFAHEFMCMAAQEQLYEFIEKGPPVVRKLLSFWWVRPLCWLFGRVAINTSMAFAFLTFGLVKKEVWIVPLASMYFYGYVLYFVLWPALFHFVLRPMIKKTA
;
A
#
# COMPACT_ATOMS: atom_id res chain seq x y z
N MET A 1 13.09 5.83 -7.61
CA MET A 1 13.86 7.09 -7.49
C MET A 1 12.98 8.34 -7.44
N THR A 2 12.11 8.60 -8.42
CA THR A 2 11.26 9.82 -8.48
C THR A 2 10.44 10.06 -7.20
N LEU A 3 9.79 9.03 -6.64
CA LEU A 3 9.07 9.14 -5.37
C LEU A 3 9.95 9.56 -4.19
N ARG A 4 11.21 9.13 -4.14
CA ARG A 4 12.16 9.56 -3.09
C ARG A 4 12.45 11.06 -3.20
N TYR A 5 12.63 11.58 -4.42
CA TYR A 5 12.89 13.00 -4.63
C TYR A 5 11.66 13.88 -4.41
N ILE A 6 10.47 13.42 -4.81
CA ILE A 6 9.21 14.11 -4.50
C ILE A 6 9.01 14.19 -2.99
N GLY A 7 9.23 13.07 -2.28
CA GLY A 7 9.20 13.03 -0.82
C GLY A 7 10.21 13.99 -0.21
N LEU A 8 11.46 13.98 -0.69
CA LEU A 8 12.51 14.88 -0.21
C LEU A 8 12.14 16.36 -0.34
N VAL A 9 11.62 16.80 -1.47
CA VAL A 9 11.22 18.21 -1.66
C VAL A 9 10.16 18.60 -0.63
N MET A 10 9.19 17.72 -0.41
CA MET A 10 8.13 17.93 0.57
C MET A 10 8.66 17.92 2.02
N ASP A 11 9.57 17.01 2.34
CA ASP A 11 10.20 16.91 3.66
C ASP A 11 11.07 18.13 3.99
N VAL A 12 11.81 18.66 3.01
CA VAL A 12 12.58 19.92 3.15
C VAL A 12 11.64 21.09 3.38
N TYR A 13 10.55 21.18 2.62
CA TYR A 13 9.54 22.22 2.81
C TYR A 13 8.97 22.20 4.23
N ASP A 14 8.59 21.02 4.74
CA ASP A 14 8.06 20.88 6.10
C ASP A 14 9.09 21.28 7.16
N GLY A 15 10.36 20.92 6.95
CA GLY A 15 11.45 21.31 7.85
C GLY A 15 11.63 22.83 7.95
N GLN A 16 11.59 23.54 6.82
CA GLN A 16 11.67 25.00 6.81
C GLN A 16 10.46 25.66 7.50
N GLN A 17 9.25 25.12 7.30
CA GLN A 17 8.05 25.61 7.98
C GLN A 17 8.14 25.42 9.50
N ALA A 18 8.65 24.29 9.97
CA ALA A 18 8.83 24.02 11.39
C ALA A 18 9.81 25.02 12.04
N VAL A 19 10.95 25.31 11.38
CA VAL A 19 11.94 26.30 11.85
C VAL A 19 11.32 27.69 11.91
N ALA A 20 10.60 28.11 10.87
CA ALA A 20 9.94 29.42 10.84
C ALA A 20 8.90 29.60 11.96
N GLN A 21 8.13 28.55 12.25
CA GLN A 21 7.16 28.56 13.35
C GLN A 21 7.82 28.62 14.72
N GLN A 22 8.92 27.90 14.93
CA GLN A 22 9.69 27.97 16.18
C GLN A 22 10.26 29.38 16.40
N ALA A 23 10.82 30.01 15.37
CA ALA A 23 11.32 31.38 15.44
C ALA A 23 10.20 32.40 15.74
N SER A 24 9.03 32.25 15.13
CA SER A 24 7.85 33.08 15.40
C SER A 24 7.34 32.92 16.84
N ASN A 25 7.26 31.68 17.35
CA ASN A 25 6.85 31.38 18.72
C ASN A 25 7.85 31.90 19.78
N ALA A 26 9.15 31.82 19.50
CA ALA A 26 10.19 32.40 20.36
C ALA A 26 10.08 33.93 20.44
N THR A 27 9.72 34.58 19.33
CA THR A 27 9.54 36.04 19.25
C THR A 27 8.22 36.51 19.91
N THR A 28 7.17 35.69 19.91
CA THR A 28 5.90 36.02 20.58
C THR A 28 5.90 35.74 22.08
N ASN A 29 6.68 34.76 22.57
CA ASN A 29 6.79 34.51 24.02
C ASN A 29 7.64 35.56 24.76
N SER A 30 8.42 36.39 24.06
CA SER A 30 9.12 37.54 24.68
C SER A 30 8.23 38.79 24.80
N GLY A 31 7.00 38.77 24.30
CA GLY A 31 6.07 39.90 24.37
C GLY A 31 4.60 39.49 24.37
N LYS A 32 3.97 39.53 25.56
CA LYS A 32 2.52 39.43 25.88
C LYS A 32 1.95 38.06 26.24
N LYS A 33 1.59 37.95 27.54
CA LYS A 33 0.43 37.19 28.03
C LYS A 33 -0.85 37.75 27.41
N GLY A 34 -1.61 36.94 26.67
CA GLY A 34 -3.01 37.22 26.33
C GLY A 34 -3.37 36.96 24.87
N GLY A 35 -4.21 35.95 24.63
CA GLY A 35 -4.80 35.68 23.31
C GLY A 35 -5.03 34.20 22.99
N LYS A 36 -5.83 33.51 23.80
CA LYS A 36 -6.48 32.25 23.38
C LYS A 36 -7.60 32.63 22.40
N ASP A 37 -7.43 32.46 21.09
CA ASP A 37 -8.54 32.08 20.18
C ASP A 37 -8.26 31.96 18.66
N ARG A 38 -7.01 31.89 18.19
CA ARG A 38 -6.74 31.67 16.74
C ARG A 38 -5.92 30.43 16.36
N ARG A 39 -5.63 29.51 17.30
CA ARG A 39 -4.77 28.34 17.05
C ARG A 39 -5.53 27.02 16.92
N LYS A 40 -6.50 26.92 16.00
CA LYS A 40 -7.21 25.64 15.77
C LYS A 40 -7.29 25.18 14.31
N HIS A 41 -6.67 25.89 13.36
CA HIS A 41 -6.81 25.53 11.94
C HIS A 41 -5.52 25.12 11.21
N GLU A 42 -4.39 25.08 11.90
CA GLU A 42 -3.12 24.59 11.35
C GLU A 42 -2.58 23.47 12.25
N ASP A 43 -3.21 22.29 12.17
CA ASP A 43 -2.46 21.05 12.46
C ASP A 43 -1.43 20.90 11.33
N ASN A 44 -0.36 21.69 11.42
CA ASN A 44 0.73 21.66 10.48
C ASN A 44 1.28 20.24 10.45
N ILE A 45 1.29 19.65 9.27
CA ILE A 45 1.80 18.30 9.03
C ILE A 45 3.32 18.41 9.13
N VAL A 46 3.86 18.52 10.34
CA VAL A 46 5.27 18.25 10.59
C VAL A 46 5.39 16.73 10.54
N THR A 47 5.83 16.23 9.40
CA THR A 47 6.12 14.81 9.24
C THR A 47 7.31 14.45 10.13
N GLU A 48 7.32 13.22 10.66
CA GLU A 48 8.53 12.66 11.32
C GLU A 48 9.74 12.60 10.37
N THR A 49 9.53 12.87 9.09
CA THR A 49 10.51 12.87 8.01
C THR A 49 11.02 14.26 7.64
N ALA A 50 10.52 15.33 8.29
CA ALA A 50 10.89 16.70 7.98
C ALA A 50 12.41 16.95 8.04
N ILE A 51 12.94 17.64 7.04
CA ILE A 51 14.37 17.92 6.86
C ILE A 51 14.64 19.41 7.05
N SER A 52 15.18 19.78 8.22
CA SER A 52 15.50 21.18 8.53
C SER A 52 16.77 21.67 7.82
N ASP A 53 17.75 20.78 7.65
CA ASP A 53 19.01 21.06 6.96
C ASP A 53 19.01 20.42 5.56
N PRO A 54 18.84 21.20 4.47
CA PRO A 54 18.71 20.66 3.12
C PRO A 54 19.97 19.88 2.67
N PRO A 55 19.81 18.76 1.95
CA PRO A 55 20.95 17.98 1.48
C PRO A 55 21.72 18.68 0.34
N GLY A 56 23.03 18.46 0.30
CA GLY A 56 23.85 18.81 -0.87
C GLY A 56 23.67 17.82 -2.03
N LEU A 57 24.24 18.14 -3.20
CA LEU A 57 24.10 17.31 -4.41
C LEU A 57 24.61 15.88 -4.24
N LEU A 58 25.73 15.69 -3.53
CA LEU A 58 26.30 14.37 -3.28
C LEU A 58 25.36 13.50 -2.43
N GLU A 59 24.75 14.08 -1.40
CA GLU A 59 23.80 13.37 -0.54
C GLU A 59 22.53 13.00 -1.31
N ILE A 60 22.00 13.93 -2.13
CA ILE A 60 20.86 13.65 -3.02
C ILE A 60 21.16 12.49 -3.97
N ALA A 61 22.35 12.47 -4.56
CA ALA A 61 22.79 11.40 -5.45
C ALA A 61 22.89 10.06 -4.69
N ALA A 62 23.55 10.04 -3.53
CA ALA A 62 23.70 8.83 -2.71
C ALA A 62 22.35 8.27 -2.20
N PHE A 63 21.43 9.15 -1.79
CA PHE A 63 20.08 8.79 -1.36
C PHE A 63 19.24 8.22 -2.53
N GLY A 64 19.28 8.88 -3.68
CA GLY A 64 18.52 8.46 -4.85
C GLY A 64 19.03 7.16 -5.47
N LEU A 65 20.36 6.99 -5.53
CA LEU A 65 21.06 5.87 -6.14
C LEU A 65 21.51 4.82 -5.12
N PHE A 66 20.90 4.80 -3.93
CA PHE A 66 21.19 3.80 -2.90
C PHE A 66 21.11 2.38 -3.47
N PHE A 67 22.27 1.71 -3.53
CA PHE A 67 22.52 0.51 -4.33
C PHE A 67 21.49 -0.61 -4.13
N ALA A 68 21.08 -0.86 -2.89
CA ALA A 68 20.17 -1.95 -2.58
C ALA A 68 18.74 -1.67 -3.06
N GLY A 69 18.42 -0.43 -3.46
CA GLY A 69 17.07 -0.08 -3.83
C GLY A 69 16.86 0.93 -4.94
N THR A 70 17.81 1.04 -5.87
CA THR A 70 17.71 1.95 -7.01
C THR A 70 16.64 1.53 -8.01
N LEU A 71 16.48 0.23 -8.26
CA LEU A 71 15.63 -0.29 -9.34
C LEU A 71 14.15 -0.43 -8.95
N VAL A 72 13.84 -1.13 -7.84
CA VAL A 72 12.45 -1.56 -7.55
C VAL A 72 11.91 -1.03 -6.20
N GLY A 73 12.73 -0.35 -5.41
CA GLY A 73 12.40 0.02 -4.03
C GLY A 73 13.48 -0.48 -3.08
N PRO A 74 13.34 -0.38 -1.75
CA PRO A 74 12.18 0.17 -1.08
C PRO A 74 12.14 1.68 -1.09
N GLN A 75 10.94 2.23 -0.93
CA GLN A 75 10.76 3.65 -0.67
C GLN A 75 11.07 3.92 0.81
N PHE A 76 11.90 4.93 1.08
CA PHE A 76 12.17 5.43 2.42
C PHE A 76 12.55 6.92 2.36
N PRO A 77 12.34 7.69 3.44
CA PRO A 77 12.66 9.12 3.52
C PRO A 77 14.16 9.37 3.69
N LEU A 78 14.62 10.59 3.36
CA LEU A 78 16.02 10.99 3.52
C LEU A 78 16.46 10.91 5.00
N ALA A 79 15.58 11.24 5.94
CA ALA A 79 15.89 11.16 7.38
C ALA A 79 16.38 9.76 7.78
N ARG A 80 15.77 8.71 7.22
CA ARG A 80 16.20 7.32 7.45
C ARG A 80 17.55 7.02 6.81
N PHE A 81 17.78 7.56 5.61
CA PHE A 81 19.07 7.41 4.93
C PHE A 81 20.20 8.09 5.71
N ARG A 82 19.96 9.29 6.26
CA ARG A 82 20.91 9.97 7.16
C ARG A 82 21.21 9.14 8.41
N ALA A 83 20.18 8.64 9.09
CA ALA A 83 20.35 7.77 10.26
C ALA A 83 21.20 6.51 9.94
N PHE A 84 21.00 5.95 8.75
CA PHE A 84 21.81 4.85 8.24
C PHE A 84 23.27 5.24 8.02
N VAL A 85 23.53 6.33 7.30
CA VAL A 85 24.89 6.83 7.01
C VAL A 85 25.63 7.23 8.30
N ASN A 86 24.91 7.76 9.28
CA ASN A 86 25.44 8.13 10.59
C ASN A 86 25.69 6.91 11.51
N GLY A 87 25.36 5.70 11.07
CA GLY A 87 25.58 4.48 11.83
C GLY A 87 24.59 4.25 12.98
N GLU A 88 23.46 4.95 13.03
CA GLU A 88 22.47 4.85 14.12
C GLU A 88 21.85 3.44 14.24
N PHE A 89 21.86 2.69 13.13
CA PHE A 89 21.32 1.33 13.06
C PHE A 89 22.34 0.24 13.40
N LEU A 90 23.61 0.59 13.55
CA LEU A 90 24.67 -0.35 13.87
C LEU A 90 24.52 -0.89 15.31
N ASP A 91 25.22 -1.98 15.58
CA ASP A 91 25.40 -2.43 16.95
C ASP A 91 26.32 -1.44 17.68
N LYS A 92 25.83 -0.86 18.77
CA LYS A 92 26.56 0.14 19.57
C LYS A 92 27.85 -0.42 20.19
N SER A 93 27.93 -1.73 20.40
CA SER A 93 29.08 -2.38 21.03
C SER A 93 30.21 -2.67 20.04
N THR A 94 29.87 -3.00 18.79
CA THR A 94 30.86 -3.42 17.77
C THR A 94 31.04 -2.41 16.64
N ALA A 95 30.19 -1.39 16.56
CA ALA A 95 30.11 -0.45 15.43
C ALA A 95 29.96 -1.14 14.06
N ASN A 96 29.41 -2.36 14.04
CA ASN A 96 29.18 -3.15 12.84
C ASN A 96 27.68 -3.39 12.63
N VAL A 97 27.31 -3.85 11.43
CA VAL A 97 25.94 -4.32 11.18
C VAL A 97 25.63 -5.48 12.14
N ARG A 98 24.45 -5.43 12.75
CA ARG A 98 24.00 -6.42 13.74
C ARG A 98 24.03 -7.83 13.13
N GLN A 99 24.56 -8.80 13.87
CA GLN A 99 24.76 -10.18 13.40
C GLN A 99 23.46 -10.87 12.96
N SER A 100 22.32 -10.49 13.57
CA SER A 100 20.99 -10.97 13.20
C SER A 100 20.58 -10.64 11.75
N SER A 101 21.22 -9.64 11.12
CA SER A 101 20.95 -9.23 9.74
C SER A 101 21.18 -10.36 8.74
N LEU A 102 22.23 -11.17 8.93
CA LEU A 102 22.60 -12.20 7.96
C LEU A 102 21.48 -13.24 7.80
N MET A 103 20.99 -13.77 8.93
CA MET A 103 19.92 -14.76 8.91
C MET A 103 18.61 -14.15 8.40
N ALA A 104 18.26 -12.94 8.83
CA ALA A 104 17.06 -12.25 8.35
C ALA A 104 17.10 -11.99 6.82
N SER A 105 18.27 -11.66 6.27
CA SER A 105 18.45 -11.51 4.83
C SER A 105 18.34 -12.84 4.09
N ILE A 106 18.98 -13.90 4.60
CA ILE A 106 18.89 -15.23 3.99
C ILE A 106 17.42 -15.69 3.93
N GLN A 107 16.64 -15.45 4.99
CA GLN A 107 15.20 -15.73 5.00
C GLN A 107 14.45 -14.98 3.90
N ARG A 108 14.75 -13.69 3.68
CA ARG A 108 14.15 -12.91 2.59
C ARG A 108 14.57 -13.43 1.23
N PHE A 109 15.84 -13.78 1.05
CA PHE A 109 16.35 -14.37 -0.20
C PHE A 109 15.66 -15.70 -0.51
N VAL A 110 15.58 -16.63 0.45
CA VAL A 110 14.93 -17.94 0.28
C VAL A 110 13.44 -17.77 -0.03
N ALA A 111 12.75 -16.86 0.67
CA ALA A 111 11.36 -16.54 0.35
C ALA A 111 11.23 -15.96 -1.08
N GLY A 112 12.16 -15.09 -1.50
CA GLY A 112 12.22 -14.56 -2.86
C GLY A 112 12.33 -15.69 -3.90
N VAL A 113 13.28 -16.60 -3.73
CA VAL A 113 13.47 -17.77 -4.61
C VAL A 113 12.21 -18.64 -4.66
N PHE A 114 11.53 -18.85 -3.53
CA PHE A 114 10.26 -19.56 -3.51
C PHE A 114 9.20 -18.88 -4.38
N TYR A 115 9.04 -17.55 -4.26
CA TYR A 115 8.11 -16.79 -5.10
C TYR A 115 8.52 -16.73 -6.58
N LEU A 116 9.83 -16.78 -6.90
CA LEU A 116 10.32 -16.94 -8.27
C LEU A 116 9.84 -18.25 -8.88
N VAL A 117 9.97 -19.36 -8.15
CA VAL A 117 9.50 -20.67 -8.62
C VAL A 117 7.99 -20.65 -8.85
N LEU A 118 7.21 -20.08 -7.92
CA LEU A 118 5.76 -19.95 -8.09
C LEU A 118 5.39 -19.07 -9.29
N HIS A 119 6.10 -17.95 -9.50
CA HIS A 119 5.92 -17.10 -10.66
C HIS A 119 6.17 -17.87 -11.96
N GLN A 120 7.37 -18.46 -12.09
CA GLN A 120 7.81 -19.15 -13.30
C GLN A 120 6.90 -20.34 -13.63
N TRP A 121 6.49 -21.11 -12.62
CA TRP A 121 5.57 -22.23 -12.80
C TRP A 121 4.18 -21.74 -13.18
N GLY A 122 3.66 -20.71 -12.50
CA GLY A 122 2.34 -20.15 -12.79
C GLY A 122 2.24 -19.56 -14.19
N THR A 123 3.22 -18.77 -14.62
CA THR A 123 3.22 -18.15 -15.97
C THR A 123 3.57 -19.12 -17.09
N PHE A 124 4.18 -20.27 -16.77
CA PHE A 124 4.34 -21.35 -17.75
C PHE A 124 2.99 -21.96 -18.14
N TRP A 125 2.11 -22.18 -17.17
CA TRP A 125 0.77 -22.75 -17.41
C TRP A 125 -0.25 -21.72 -17.86
N VAL A 126 -0.15 -20.49 -17.34
CA VAL A 126 -1.10 -19.41 -17.59
C VAL A 126 -0.32 -18.17 -18.05
N PRO A 127 0.24 -18.17 -19.27
CA PRO A 127 0.93 -17.01 -19.82
C PRO A 127 -0.05 -15.88 -20.14
N ASP A 128 0.45 -14.64 -20.30
CA ASP A 128 -0.41 -13.46 -20.57
C ASP A 128 -1.33 -13.64 -21.79
N ASP A 129 -0.81 -14.25 -22.87
CA ASP A 129 -1.56 -14.50 -24.10
C ASP A 129 -2.68 -15.53 -23.95
N TYR A 130 -2.63 -16.38 -22.92
CA TYR A 130 -3.69 -17.36 -22.64
C TYR A 130 -5.04 -16.68 -22.39
N LEU A 131 -5.05 -15.50 -21.76
CA LEU A 131 -6.28 -14.77 -21.46
C LEU A 131 -7.01 -14.28 -22.73
N ASN A 132 -6.30 -14.23 -23.87
CA ASN A 132 -6.85 -13.89 -25.17
C ASN A 132 -7.00 -15.12 -26.09
N SER A 133 -6.71 -16.31 -25.58
CA SER A 133 -6.79 -17.54 -26.38
C SER A 133 -8.23 -18.02 -26.54
N LYS A 134 -8.49 -18.82 -27.58
CA LYS A 134 -9.82 -19.41 -27.80
C LYS A 134 -10.21 -20.31 -26.62
N GLU A 135 -9.26 -21.01 -26.05
CA GLU A 135 -9.45 -21.93 -24.93
C GLU A 135 -10.01 -21.18 -23.72
N PHE A 136 -9.39 -20.06 -23.31
CA PHE A 136 -9.89 -19.24 -22.21
C PHE A 136 -11.26 -18.62 -22.52
N LEU A 137 -11.43 -18.08 -23.73
CA LEU A 137 -12.66 -17.36 -24.09
C LEU A 137 -13.90 -18.26 -24.16
N HIS A 138 -13.75 -19.55 -24.43
CA HIS A 138 -14.84 -20.53 -24.41
C HIS A 138 -15.15 -21.09 -23.01
N LEU A 139 -14.33 -20.78 -21.99
CA LEU A 139 -14.61 -21.25 -20.63
C LEU A 139 -15.91 -20.67 -20.06
N PRO A 140 -16.61 -21.42 -19.20
CA PRO A 140 -17.69 -20.87 -18.38
C PRO A 140 -17.20 -19.71 -17.51
N PHE A 141 -18.10 -18.78 -17.18
CA PHE A 141 -17.77 -17.56 -16.44
C PHE A 141 -16.95 -17.79 -15.17
N LEU A 142 -17.37 -18.73 -14.31
CA LEU A 142 -16.66 -19.02 -13.06
C LEU A 142 -15.24 -19.55 -13.28
N TRP A 143 -15.04 -20.32 -14.36
CA TRP A 143 -13.71 -20.81 -14.73
C TRP A 143 -12.81 -19.69 -15.24
N LYS A 144 -13.35 -18.72 -15.99
CA LYS A 144 -12.59 -17.51 -16.38
C LYS A 144 -12.14 -16.73 -15.17
N VAL A 145 -13.02 -16.51 -14.18
CA VAL A 145 -12.68 -15.83 -12.93
C VAL A 145 -11.59 -16.59 -12.16
N PHE A 146 -11.72 -17.92 -12.06
CA PHE A 146 -10.73 -18.77 -11.41
C PHE A 146 -9.36 -18.66 -12.09
N TRP A 147 -9.27 -18.91 -13.40
CA TRP A 147 -8.00 -18.86 -14.13
C TRP A 147 -7.39 -17.46 -14.18
N ASN A 148 -8.20 -16.40 -14.30
CA ASN A 148 -7.73 -15.03 -14.18
C ASN A 148 -7.14 -14.76 -12.78
N THR A 149 -7.73 -15.33 -11.73
CA THR A 149 -7.19 -15.21 -10.37
C THR A 149 -5.86 -15.94 -10.24
N ILE A 150 -5.72 -17.14 -10.81
CA ILE A 150 -4.44 -17.86 -10.85
C ILE A 150 -3.37 -17.07 -11.61
N TRP A 151 -3.72 -16.53 -12.79
CA TRP A 151 -2.83 -15.66 -13.58
C TRP A 151 -2.37 -14.44 -12.77
N PHE A 152 -3.31 -13.71 -12.16
CA PHE A 152 -3.01 -12.55 -11.33
C PHE A 152 -2.00 -12.89 -10.22
N ARG A 153 -2.23 -13.99 -9.50
CA ARG A 153 -1.33 -14.44 -8.43
C ARG A 153 0.06 -14.78 -8.98
N ALA A 154 0.12 -15.53 -10.07
CA ALA A 154 1.39 -15.89 -10.72
C ALA A 154 2.17 -14.65 -11.17
N VAL A 155 1.52 -13.68 -11.80
CA VAL A 155 2.17 -12.43 -12.23
C VAL A 155 2.59 -11.58 -11.03
N MET A 156 1.77 -11.48 -9.98
CA MET A 156 2.08 -10.72 -8.78
C MET A 156 3.35 -11.21 -8.08
N TYR A 157 3.63 -12.51 -8.11
CA TYR A 157 4.80 -13.08 -7.44
C TYR A 157 6.14 -12.58 -7.97
N ARG A 158 6.22 -12.06 -9.21
CA ARG A 158 7.45 -11.40 -9.70
C ARG A 158 7.77 -10.11 -8.92
N TYR A 159 6.74 -9.36 -8.52
CA TYR A 159 6.91 -8.15 -7.72
C TYR A 159 7.33 -8.52 -6.29
N VAL A 160 6.68 -9.54 -5.71
CA VAL A 160 7.05 -10.08 -4.40
C VAL A 160 8.50 -10.55 -4.38
N LEU A 161 8.95 -11.28 -5.42
CA LEU A 161 10.34 -11.66 -5.61
C LEU A 161 11.27 -10.44 -5.58
N CYS A 162 11.02 -9.44 -6.44
CA CYS A 162 11.89 -8.27 -6.53
C CYS A 162 12.00 -7.55 -5.19
N TRP A 163 10.88 -7.35 -4.49
CA TRP A 163 10.90 -6.72 -3.16
C TRP A 163 11.63 -7.55 -2.14
N LEU A 164 11.48 -8.88 -2.12
CA LEU A 164 12.18 -9.73 -1.15
C LEU A 164 13.69 -9.75 -1.37
N LEU A 165 14.16 -9.78 -2.62
CA LEU A 165 15.60 -9.70 -2.94
C LEU A 165 16.19 -8.36 -2.47
N THR A 166 15.49 -7.28 -2.78
CA THR A 166 15.86 -5.93 -2.38
C THR A 166 15.83 -5.78 -0.85
N GLU A 167 14.78 -6.27 -0.18
CA GLU A 167 14.70 -6.28 1.28
C GLU A 167 15.89 -7.02 1.89
N GLY A 168 16.25 -8.21 1.38
CA GLY A 168 17.45 -8.93 1.81
C GLY A 168 18.72 -8.08 1.73
N ALA A 169 18.95 -7.42 0.58
CA ALA A 169 20.10 -6.52 0.40
C ALA A 169 20.07 -5.33 1.39
N THR A 170 18.90 -4.74 1.63
CA THR A 170 18.78 -3.65 2.62
C THR A 170 19.01 -4.12 4.06
N ILE A 171 18.61 -5.34 4.39
CA ILE A 171 18.86 -5.95 5.71
C ILE A 171 20.36 -6.17 5.90
N LEU A 172 21.06 -6.78 4.93
CA LEU A 172 22.52 -6.97 4.99
C LEU A 172 23.27 -5.64 5.13
N SER A 173 22.79 -4.60 4.47
CA SER A 173 23.42 -3.27 4.58
C SER A 173 23.21 -2.62 5.95
N GLY A 174 22.16 -2.98 6.68
CA GLY A 174 21.80 -2.41 7.99
C GLY A 174 20.68 -1.36 7.96
N ILE A 175 20.34 -0.76 6.80
CA ILE A 175 19.31 0.29 6.71
C ILE A 175 17.91 -0.19 7.11
N ALA A 176 17.64 -1.50 7.10
CA ALA A 176 16.33 -2.07 7.44
C ALA A 176 16.09 -2.25 8.95
N TYR A 177 17.07 -1.97 9.81
CA TYR A 177 16.93 -2.13 11.26
C TYR A 177 15.84 -1.21 11.83
N ASN A 178 14.99 -1.74 12.70
CA ASN A 178 13.84 -1.02 13.24
C ASN A 178 13.61 -1.27 14.74
N GLY A 179 14.71 -1.30 15.50
CA GLY A 179 14.69 -1.55 16.94
C GLY A 179 14.46 -3.02 17.28
N LYS A 180 14.03 -3.28 18.51
CA LYS A 180 13.76 -4.62 19.04
C LYS A 180 12.28 -4.87 19.23
N ASP A 181 11.84 -6.11 19.06
CA ASP A 181 10.47 -6.54 19.37
C ASP A 181 10.24 -6.79 20.87
N GLY A 182 9.05 -7.28 21.22
CA GLY A 182 8.68 -7.56 22.61
C GLY A 182 9.50 -8.68 23.27
N ASN A 183 10.19 -9.50 22.48
CA ASN A 183 11.08 -10.57 22.95
C ASN A 183 12.54 -10.10 23.05
N GLY A 184 12.85 -8.89 22.58
CA GLY A 184 14.20 -8.34 22.53
C GLY A 184 14.97 -8.68 21.27
N ASP A 185 14.32 -9.28 20.27
CA ASP A 185 14.94 -9.64 18.99
C ASP A 185 14.95 -8.45 18.04
N ASP A 186 16.01 -8.34 17.23
CA ASP A 186 16.16 -7.26 16.26
C ASP A 186 15.10 -7.34 15.15
N ARG A 187 14.40 -6.25 14.90
CA ARG A 187 13.46 -6.11 13.79
C ARG A 187 14.15 -5.57 12.55
N TRP A 188 13.82 -6.18 11.43
CA TRP A 188 14.40 -5.91 10.10
C TRP A 188 13.35 -5.43 9.10
N ASP A 189 12.39 -4.62 9.54
CA ASP A 189 11.22 -4.22 8.78
C ASP A 189 11.10 -2.72 8.50
N GLY A 190 12.15 -1.95 8.78
CA GLY A 190 12.10 -0.50 8.67
C GLY A 190 12.09 0.05 7.24
N VAL A 191 12.34 -0.80 6.24
CA VAL A 191 12.13 -0.51 4.80
C VAL A 191 11.42 -1.66 4.09
N ARG A 192 10.56 -2.40 4.81
CA ARG A 192 9.80 -3.51 4.23
C ARG A 192 8.81 -2.98 3.18
N ASP A 193 8.76 -3.63 2.02
CA ASP A 193 7.75 -3.43 0.97
C ASP A 193 6.72 -4.56 0.93
N ILE A 194 7.04 -5.75 1.44
CA ILE A 194 6.11 -6.89 1.45
C ILE A 194 6.01 -7.57 2.82
N HIS A 195 4.79 -7.61 3.35
CA HIS A 195 4.45 -8.39 4.55
C HIS A 195 3.82 -9.73 4.15
N ILE A 196 4.65 -10.74 3.85
CA ILE A 196 4.25 -12.07 3.33
C ILE A 196 2.99 -12.63 3.99
N ILE A 197 2.99 -12.82 5.33
CA ILE A 197 1.87 -13.45 6.03
C ILE A 197 0.56 -12.67 5.82
N LYS A 198 0.60 -11.34 5.93
CA LYS A 198 -0.57 -10.47 5.74
C LYS A 198 -1.00 -10.43 4.27
N PHE A 199 -0.06 -10.51 3.32
CA PHE A 199 -0.36 -10.60 1.90
C PHE A 199 -1.04 -11.93 1.53
N GLU A 200 -0.60 -13.03 2.14
CA GLU A 200 -1.11 -14.38 1.87
C GLU A 200 -2.40 -14.72 2.62
N LEU A 201 -2.52 -14.25 3.85
CA LEU A 201 -3.62 -14.62 4.76
C LEU A 201 -4.54 -13.45 5.12
N GLY A 202 -4.25 -12.24 4.65
CA GLY A 202 -5.16 -11.10 4.76
C GLY A 202 -6.50 -11.37 4.06
N SER A 203 -7.59 -10.87 4.63
CA SER A 203 -8.97 -11.14 4.16
C SER A 203 -9.77 -9.88 3.85
N ASP A 204 -9.11 -8.72 3.80
CA ASP A 204 -9.73 -7.42 3.53
C ASP A 204 -8.77 -6.49 2.78
N TYR A 205 -9.28 -5.44 2.13
CA TYR A 205 -8.45 -4.51 1.34
C TYR A 205 -7.46 -3.72 2.21
N GLN A 206 -7.77 -3.49 3.50
CA GLN A 206 -6.80 -2.87 4.41
C GLN A 206 -5.58 -3.77 4.62
N SER A 207 -5.77 -5.08 4.76
CA SER A 207 -4.65 -6.03 4.84
C SER A 207 -3.80 -6.05 3.56
N VAL A 208 -4.40 -5.82 2.39
CA VAL A 208 -3.66 -5.66 1.13
C VAL A 208 -2.78 -4.42 1.17
N ILE A 209 -3.33 -3.25 1.52
CA ILE A 209 -2.57 -1.98 1.60
C ILE A 209 -1.43 -2.07 2.61
N ASP A 210 -1.70 -2.69 3.76
CA ASP A 210 -0.72 -2.85 4.82
C ASP A 210 0.38 -3.87 4.50
N SER A 211 0.22 -4.66 3.44
CA SER A 211 1.13 -5.76 3.12
C SER A 211 1.84 -5.64 1.79
N PHE A 212 1.26 -4.95 0.81
CA PHE A 212 1.77 -4.86 -0.55
C PHE A 212 2.34 -3.46 -0.82
N ASN A 213 3.56 -3.38 -1.33
CA ASN A 213 4.23 -2.12 -1.67
C ASN A 213 4.23 -1.11 -0.50
N CYS A 214 4.54 -1.60 0.70
CA CYS A 214 4.36 -0.84 1.94
C CYS A 214 5.10 0.50 1.96
N GLY A 215 6.30 0.59 1.37
CA GLY A 215 7.02 1.86 1.27
C GLY A 215 6.26 2.90 0.43
N THR A 216 5.72 2.49 -0.73
CA THR A 216 4.91 3.38 -1.57
C THR A 216 3.60 3.75 -0.89
N ASN A 217 2.95 2.84 -0.18
CA ASN A 217 1.74 3.14 0.58
C ASN A 217 2.03 4.10 1.74
N ASN A 218 3.17 3.97 2.41
CA ASN A 218 3.61 4.90 3.44
C ASN A 218 3.92 6.29 2.84
N PHE A 219 4.56 6.33 1.67
CA PHE A 219 4.72 7.58 0.91
C PHE A 219 3.37 8.21 0.58
N ALA A 220 2.45 7.48 -0.04
CA ALA A 220 1.14 7.97 -0.43
C ALA A 220 0.34 8.49 0.77
N LYS A 221 0.37 7.76 1.90
CA LYS A 221 -0.28 8.17 3.15
C LYS A 221 0.28 9.49 3.68
N ASN A 222 1.60 9.62 3.79
CA ASN A 222 2.24 10.74 4.46
C ASN A 222 2.42 11.98 3.57
N HIS A 223 2.66 11.77 2.27
CA HIS A 223 3.00 12.83 1.32
C HIS A 223 1.84 13.26 0.43
N LEU A 224 0.79 12.45 0.30
CA LEU A 224 -0.38 12.77 -0.53
C LEU A 224 -1.64 12.84 0.31
N PHE A 225 -2.10 11.71 0.85
CA PHE A 225 -3.40 11.62 1.53
C PHE A 225 -3.53 12.59 2.70
N LYS A 226 -2.54 12.61 3.61
CA LYS A 226 -2.53 13.57 4.73
C LYS A 226 -2.43 15.01 4.24
N ARG A 227 -1.71 15.29 3.14
CA ARG A 227 -1.60 16.64 2.59
C ARG A 227 -2.91 17.09 1.95
N PHE A 228 -3.70 16.21 1.36
CA PHE A 228 -5.04 16.53 0.85
C PHE A 228 -6.10 16.74 1.93
N LYS A 229 -5.75 16.79 3.23
CA LYS A 229 -6.71 17.10 4.31
C LYS A 229 -7.39 18.47 4.13
N TRP A 230 -6.73 19.44 3.49
CA TRP A 230 -7.31 20.77 3.21
C TRP A 230 -8.57 20.72 2.35
N VAL A 231 -8.81 19.62 1.61
CA VAL A 231 -10.04 19.40 0.83
C VAL A 231 -11.27 19.24 1.74
N GLY A 232 -11.07 18.90 3.02
CA GLY A 232 -12.16 18.75 3.99
C GLY A 232 -13.01 17.48 3.82
N ASN A 233 -12.66 16.57 2.89
CA ASN A 233 -13.38 15.32 2.66
C ASN A 233 -12.41 14.15 2.50
N LYS A 234 -12.48 13.18 3.44
CA LYS A 234 -11.62 11.98 3.47
C LYS A 234 -11.70 11.17 2.16
N LEU A 235 -12.91 10.99 1.60
CA LEU A 235 -13.09 10.25 0.35
C LEU A 235 -12.46 10.98 -0.83
N ALA A 236 -12.58 12.31 -0.88
CA ALA A 236 -11.92 13.11 -1.89
C ALA A 236 -10.39 13.05 -1.77
N SER A 237 -9.84 13.16 -0.56
CA SER A 237 -8.39 12.99 -0.31
C SER A 237 -7.89 11.60 -0.72
N HIS A 238 -8.71 10.56 -0.53
CA HIS A 238 -8.38 9.20 -0.95
C HIS A 238 -8.40 9.07 -2.48
N ALA A 239 -9.47 9.55 -3.14
CA ALA A 239 -9.58 9.55 -4.60
C ALA A 239 -8.43 10.32 -5.27
N LEU A 240 -8.04 11.48 -4.74
CA LEU A 240 -6.90 12.26 -5.24
C LEU A 240 -5.57 11.53 -5.07
N THR A 241 -5.39 10.83 -3.94
CA THR A 241 -4.20 9.98 -3.71
C THR A 241 -4.11 8.86 -4.75
N LEU A 242 -5.21 8.12 -4.98
CA LEU A 242 -5.23 7.03 -5.95
C LEU A 242 -5.10 7.54 -7.39
N PHE A 243 -5.68 8.70 -7.71
CA PHE A 243 -5.50 9.36 -8.99
C PHE A 243 -4.03 9.75 -9.24
N TYR A 244 -3.34 10.28 -8.23
CA TYR A 244 -1.91 10.54 -8.32
C TYR A 244 -1.11 9.25 -8.56
N LEU A 245 -1.44 8.16 -7.85
CA LEU A 245 -0.76 6.87 -8.07
C LEU A 245 -1.00 6.35 -9.49
N ALA A 246 -2.20 6.50 -10.04
CA ALA A 246 -2.50 6.17 -11.43
C ALA A 246 -1.61 6.94 -12.41
N LEU A 247 -1.50 8.27 -12.21
CA LEU A 247 -0.62 9.13 -13.01
C LEU A 247 0.85 8.74 -12.88
N TRP A 248 1.30 8.40 -11.67
CA TRP A 248 2.68 7.99 -11.43
C TRP A 248 3.03 6.69 -12.16
N HIS A 249 2.08 5.76 -12.30
CA HIS A 249 2.27 4.55 -13.08
C HIS A 249 2.36 4.81 -14.59
N GLY A 250 1.67 5.83 -15.11
CA GLY A 250 1.81 6.30 -16.48
C GLY A 250 0.51 6.77 -17.12
N TYR A 251 0.50 6.88 -18.44
CA TYR A 251 -0.62 7.43 -19.21
C TYR A 251 -1.61 6.37 -19.73
N HIS A 252 -1.35 5.07 -19.52
CA HIS A 252 -2.26 4.01 -19.96
C HIS A 252 -3.55 4.06 -19.16
N ILE A 253 -4.69 4.09 -19.86
CA ILE A 253 -6.03 4.20 -19.25
C ILE A 253 -6.31 3.07 -18.23
N GLY A 254 -5.69 1.90 -18.43
CA GLY A 254 -5.83 0.77 -17.52
C GLY A 254 -5.37 1.06 -16.09
N TYR A 255 -4.36 1.93 -15.89
CA TYR A 255 -3.93 2.32 -14.54
C TYR A 255 -5.04 3.08 -13.80
N PHE A 256 -5.66 4.06 -14.46
CA PHE A 256 -6.80 4.80 -13.90
C PHE A 256 -7.99 3.89 -13.60
N MET A 257 -8.27 2.92 -14.47
CA MET A 257 -9.34 1.95 -14.26
C MET A 257 -9.09 1.04 -13.06
N LEU A 258 -7.84 0.58 -12.85
CA LEU A 258 -7.47 -0.20 -11.67
C LEU A 258 -7.64 0.61 -10.39
N PHE A 259 -7.11 1.83 -10.32
CA PHE A 259 -7.18 2.65 -9.12
C PHE A 259 -8.60 3.14 -8.81
N ALA A 260 -9.42 3.40 -9.83
CA ALA A 260 -10.84 3.67 -9.63
C ALA A 260 -11.58 2.43 -9.07
N HIS A 261 -11.23 1.23 -9.56
CA HIS A 261 -11.79 -0.01 -9.03
C HIS A 261 -11.36 -0.26 -7.58
N GLU A 262 -10.08 -0.05 -7.25
CA GLU A 262 -9.58 -0.10 -5.88
C GLU A 262 -10.36 0.83 -4.95
N PHE A 263 -10.58 2.08 -5.36
CA PHE A 263 -11.39 3.04 -4.59
C PHE A 263 -12.79 2.50 -4.30
N MET A 264 -13.47 1.96 -5.30
CA MET A 264 -14.83 1.43 -5.14
C MET A 264 -14.87 0.16 -4.28
N CYS A 265 -13.89 -0.73 -4.42
CA CYS A 265 -13.71 -1.90 -3.57
C CYS A 265 -13.56 -1.50 -2.09
N MET A 266 -12.71 -0.52 -1.81
CA MET A 266 -12.48 -0.03 -0.45
C MET A 266 -13.72 0.67 0.12
N ALA A 267 -14.39 1.51 -0.68
CA ALA A 267 -15.64 2.14 -0.27
C ALA A 267 -16.71 1.09 0.05
N ALA A 268 -16.80 0.03 -0.76
CA ALA A 268 -17.72 -1.08 -0.52
C ALA A 268 -17.39 -1.83 0.78
N GLN A 269 -16.11 -2.07 1.06
CA GLN A 269 -15.68 -2.67 2.32
C GLN A 269 -16.02 -1.78 3.53
N GLU A 270 -15.71 -0.48 3.48
CA GLU A 270 -16.03 0.45 4.58
C GLU A 270 -17.55 0.44 4.86
N GLN A 271 -18.37 0.44 3.81
CA GLN A 271 -19.83 0.35 3.90
C GLN A 271 -20.31 -0.99 4.49
N LEU A 272 -19.69 -2.11 4.10
CA LEU A 272 -19.99 -3.43 4.66
C LEU A 272 -19.66 -3.47 6.17
N TYR A 273 -18.51 -2.94 6.56
CA TYR A 273 -18.10 -2.88 7.96
C TYR A 273 -19.01 -1.97 8.79
N GLU A 274 -19.40 -0.82 8.23
CA GLU A 274 -20.39 0.06 8.88
C GLU A 274 -21.73 -0.65 9.07
N PHE A 275 -22.20 -1.39 8.05
CA PHE A 275 -23.43 -2.17 8.17
C PHE A 275 -23.32 -3.28 9.21
N ILE A 276 -22.18 -3.99 9.27
CA ILE A 276 -21.94 -5.01 10.29
C ILE A 276 -21.96 -4.39 11.69
N GLU A 277 -21.34 -3.22 11.87
CA GLU A 277 -21.23 -2.55 13.17
C GLU A 277 -22.56 -1.96 13.64
N LYS A 278 -23.28 -1.26 12.75
CA LYS A 278 -24.45 -0.43 13.09
C LYS A 278 -25.79 -1.01 12.64
N GLY A 279 -25.77 -2.10 11.86
CA GLY A 279 -26.96 -2.77 11.36
C GLY A 279 -27.68 -3.61 12.43
N PRO A 280 -28.59 -4.51 12.00
CA PRO A 280 -29.37 -5.33 12.92
C PRO A 280 -28.49 -6.18 13.86
N PRO A 281 -28.80 -6.26 15.18
CA PRO A 281 -28.02 -7.05 16.13
C PRO A 281 -27.85 -8.53 15.76
N VAL A 282 -28.79 -9.08 14.98
CA VAL A 282 -28.74 -10.47 14.49
C VAL A 282 -27.49 -10.72 13.64
N VAL A 283 -27.08 -9.75 12.81
CA VAL A 283 -25.87 -9.86 11.97
C VAL A 283 -24.63 -9.96 12.85
N ARG A 284 -24.47 -9.06 13.83
CA ARG A 284 -23.35 -9.08 14.78
C ARG A 284 -23.32 -10.36 15.60
N LYS A 285 -24.48 -10.82 16.07
CA LYS A 285 -24.60 -12.08 16.81
C LYS A 285 -24.15 -13.26 15.95
N LEU A 286 -24.59 -13.34 14.69
CA LEU A 286 -24.16 -14.39 13.77
C LEU A 286 -22.64 -14.36 13.53
N LEU A 287 -22.08 -13.19 13.23
CA LEU A 287 -20.64 -13.04 12.97
C LEU A 287 -19.76 -13.25 14.22
N SER A 288 -20.34 -13.16 15.42
CA SER A 288 -19.62 -13.39 16.67
C SER A 288 -19.28 -14.87 16.92
N PHE A 289 -20.02 -15.80 16.29
CA PHE A 289 -19.79 -17.23 16.48
C PHE A 289 -18.44 -17.66 15.90
N TRP A 290 -17.69 -18.43 16.70
CA TRP A 290 -16.33 -18.86 16.36
C TRP A 290 -16.27 -19.67 15.05
N TRP A 291 -17.28 -20.49 14.76
CA TRP A 291 -17.36 -21.32 13.55
C TRP A 291 -17.68 -20.52 12.28
N VAL A 292 -18.21 -19.30 12.41
CA VAL A 292 -18.46 -18.39 11.27
C VAL A 292 -17.18 -17.67 10.84
N ARG A 293 -16.21 -17.48 11.74
CA ARG A 293 -14.97 -16.73 11.46
C ARG A 293 -14.17 -17.30 10.28
N PRO A 294 -13.93 -18.63 10.15
CA PRO A 294 -13.26 -19.18 8.98
C PRO A 294 -14.02 -18.93 7.68
N LEU A 295 -15.36 -18.92 7.71
CA LEU A 295 -16.20 -18.61 6.54
C LEU A 295 -16.07 -17.15 6.14
N CYS A 296 -16.07 -16.22 7.11
CA CYS A 296 -15.83 -14.80 6.85
C CYS A 296 -14.44 -14.56 6.27
N TRP A 297 -13.43 -15.22 6.83
CA TRP A 297 -12.06 -15.14 6.32
C TRP A 297 -11.98 -15.65 4.89
N LEU A 298 -12.58 -16.81 4.59
CA LEU A 298 -12.60 -17.39 3.25
C LEU A 298 -13.35 -16.49 2.27
N PHE A 299 -14.52 -15.96 2.66
CA PHE A 299 -15.29 -15.01 1.86
C PHE A 299 -14.46 -13.77 1.53
N GLY A 300 -13.84 -13.16 2.55
CA GLY A 300 -12.95 -12.01 2.36
C GLY A 300 -11.79 -12.33 1.43
N ARG A 301 -11.13 -13.48 1.63
CA ARG A 301 -10.00 -13.91 0.80
C ARG A 301 -10.37 -14.16 -0.66
N VAL A 302 -11.53 -14.76 -0.92
CA VAL A 302 -12.03 -14.96 -2.28
C VAL A 302 -12.42 -13.61 -2.90
N ALA A 303 -13.12 -12.76 -2.16
CA ALA A 303 -13.55 -11.44 -2.63
C ALA A 303 -12.38 -10.54 -3.01
N ILE A 304 -11.35 -10.42 -2.16
CA ILE A 304 -10.17 -9.59 -2.47
C ILE A 304 -9.38 -10.15 -3.65
N ASN A 305 -9.12 -11.46 -3.72
CA ASN A 305 -8.29 -12.01 -4.80
C ASN A 305 -8.98 -11.93 -6.16
N THR A 306 -10.27 -12.24 -6.23
CA THR A 306 -11.02 -12.21 -7.50
C THR A 306 -11.21 -10.78 -8.01
N SER A 307 -11.54 -9.84 -7.11
CA SER A 307 -11.69 -8.42 -7.46
C SER A 307 -10.37 -7.77 -7.88
N MET A 308 -9.28 -8.04 -7.17
CA MET A 308 -7.94 -7.57 -7.55
C MET A 308 -7.51 -8.20 -8.87
N ALA A 309 -7.74 -9.49 -9.08
CA ALA A 309 -7.40 -10.16 -10.33
C ALA A 309 -8.17 -9.57 -11.52
N PHE A 310 -9.45 -9.24 -11.33
CA PHE A 310 -10.24 -8.56 -12.36
C PHE A 310 -9.65 -7.19 -12.72
N ALA A 311 -9.40 -6.35 -11.72
CA ALA A 311 -8.83 -5.02 -11.96
C ALA A 311 -7.42 -5.11 -12.57
N PHE A 312 -6.63 -6.08 -12.13
CA PHE A 312 -5.26 -6.27 -12.57
C PHE A 312 -5.13 -6.62 -14.05
N LEU A 313 -6.17 -7.15 -14.71
CA LEU A 313 -6.14 -7.31 -16.18
C LEU A 313 -5.76 -6.00 -16.89
N THR A 314 -6.34 -4.89 -16.45
CA THR A 314 -6.11 -3.57 -17.06
C THR A 314 -4.71 -3.04 -16.81
N PHE A 315 -4.06 -3.47 -15.73
CA PHE A 315 -2.72 -3.05 -15.35
C PHE A 315 -1.64 -4.00 -15.89
N GLY A 316 -1.83 -5.30 -15.72
CA GLY A 316 -0.86 -6.36 -16.03
C GLY A 316 -0.63 -6.54 -17.53
N LEU A 317 -1.70 -6.47 -18.34
CA LEU A 317 -1.61 -6.57 -19.80
C LEU A 317 -1.34 -5.22 -20.49
N VAL A 318 -1.45 -4.11 -19.76
CA VAL A 318 -1.12 -2.72 -20.14
C VAL A 318 -1.93 -2.14 -21.31
N LYS A 319 -1.87 -2.76 -22.50
CA LYS A 319 -2.48 -2.28 -23.74
C LYS A 319 -3.98 -2.56 -23.78
N LYS A 320 -4.76 -1.53 -24.12
CA LYS A 320 -6.23 -1.59 -24.18
C LYS A 320 -6.73 -2.73 -25.06
N GLU A 321 -6.08 -2.90 -26.20
CA GLU A 321 -6.42 -3.89 -27.21
C GLU A 321 -6.27 -5.32 -26.69
N VAL A 322 -5.45 -5.52 -25.64
CA VAL A 322 -5.13 -6.82 -25.06
C VAL A 322 -5.98 -7.12 -23.82
N TRP A 323 -6.23 -6.15 -22.93
CA TRP A 323 -7.03 -6.41 -21.72
C TRP A 323 -8.54 -6.29 -21.90
N ILE A 324 -9.02 -5.58 -22.93
CA ILE A 324 -10.47 -5.38 -23.10
C ILE A 324 -11.20 -6.68 -23.41
N VAL A 325 -10.58 -7.58 -24.16
CA VAL A 325 -11.14 -8.86 -24.61
C VAL A 325 -11.42 -9.81 -23.43
N PRO A 326 -10.45 -10.18 -22.57
CA PRO A 326 -10.72 -11.03 -21.41
C PRO A 326 -11.73 -10.39 -20.46
N LEU A 327 -11.67 -9.07 -20.28
CA LEU A 327 -12.56 -8.33 -19.39
C LEU A 327 -14.02 -8.34 -19.90
N ALA A 328 -14.22 -8.15 -21.21
CA ALA A 328 -15.52 -8.28 -21.85
C ALA A 328 -16.05 -9.72 -21.82
N SER A 329 -15.18 -10.71 -21.97
CA SER A 329 -15.53 -12.14 -21.90
C SER A 329 -16.01 -12.58 -20.50
N MET A 330 -15.70 -11.78 -19.48
CA MET A 330 -16.16 -11.90 -18.10
C MET A 330 -17.24 -10.85 -17.75
N TYR A 331 -17.89 -10.28 -18.76
CA TYR A 331 -19.04 -9.37 -18.62
C TYR A 331 -18.77 -8.13 -17.75
N PHE A 332 -17.51 -7.67 -17.69
CA PHE A 332 -17.13 -6.52 -16.85
C PHE A 332 -17.56 -6.68 -15.38
N TYR A 333 -17.62 -7.92 -14.86
CA TYR A 333 -18.33 -8.22 -13.61
C TYR A 333 -17.86 -7.40 -12.40
N GLY A 334 -16.56 -7.11 -12.27
CA GLY A 334 -16.06 -6.30 -11.15
C GLY A 334 -16.56 -4.86 -11.21
N TYR A 335 -16.60 -4.26 -12.40
CA TYR A 335 -17.18 -2.92 -12.57
C TYR A 335 -18.68 -2.93 -12.29
N VAL A 336 -19.41 -3.89 -12.85
CA VAL A 336 -20.86 -4.02 -12.59
C VAL A 336 -21.13 -4.21 -11.09
N LEU A 337 -20.36 -5.07 -10.42
CA LEU A 337 -20.51 -5.33 -8.99
C LEU A 337 -20.23 -4.09 -8.14
N TYR A 338 -19.05 -3.47 -8.29
CA TYR A 338 -18.61 -2.41 -7.38
C TYR A 338 -19.13 -1.01 -7.74
N PHE A 339 -19.46 -0.74 -9.01
CA PHE A 339 -19.94 0.59 -9.44
C PHE A 339 -21.47 0.68 -9.55
N VAL A 340 -22.17 -0.45 -9.70
CA VAL A 340 -23.63 -0.45 -9.90
C VAL A 340 -24.35 -1.25 -8.81
N LEU A 341 -24.10 -2.55 -8.72
CA LEU A 341 -24.88 -3.44 -7.86
C LEU A 341 -24.66 -3.15 -6.38
N TRP A 342 -23.41 -3.01 -5.94
CA TRP A 342 -23.09 -2.75 -4.55
C TRP A 342 -23.61 -1.38 -4.08
N PRO A 343 -23.35 -0.25 -4.78
CA PRO A 343 -23.91 1.03 -4.38
C PRO A 343 -25.43 1.04 -4.32
N ALA A 344 -26.11 0.38 -5.27
CA ALA A 344 -27.57 0.24 -5.24
C ALA A 344 -28.04 -0.59 -4.04
N LEU A 345 -27.44 -1.76 -3.80
CA LEU A 345 -27.73 -2.61 -2.65
C LEU A 345 -27.52 -1.85 -1.34
N PHE A 346 -26.39 -1.16 -1.19
CA PHE A 346 -26.09 -0.42 0.01
C PHE A 346 -27.08 0.73 0.21
N HIS A 347 -27.34 1.54 -0.81
CA HIS A 347 -28.20 2.72 -0.66
C HIS A 347 -29.67 2.37 -0.42
N PHE A 348 -30.21 1.40 -1.18
CA PHE A 348 -31.65 1.09 -1.16
C PHE A 348 -32.03 0.01 -0.16
N VAL A 349 -31.10 -0.86 0.26
CA VAL A 349 -31.40 -2.00 1.14
C VAL A 349 -30.64 -1.91 2.47
N LEU A 350 -29.31 -1.86 2.44
CA LEU A 350 -28.51 -1.99 3.67
C LEU A 350 -28.53 -0.72 4.53
N ARG A 351 -28.43 0.46 3.91
CA ARG A 351 -28.39 1.75 4.60
C ARG A 351 -29.69 2.04 5.37
N PRO A 352 -30.90 1.79 4.83
CA PRO A 352 -32.14 1.91 5.61
C PRO A 352 -32.21 1.00 6.85
N MET A 353 -31.51 -0.14 6.84
CA MET A 353 -31.45 -1.08 7.97
C MET A 353 -30.45 -0.64 9.06
N ILE A 354 -29.56 0.30 8.76
CA ILE A 354 -28.69 0.93 9.76
C ILE A 354 -29.56 1.89 10.56
N LYS A 355 -29.74 1.61 11.86
CA LYS A 355 -30.52 2.50 12.73
C LYS A 355 -29.85 3.88 12.72
N LYS A 356 -30.61 4.94 12.42
CA LYS A 356 -30.19 6.30 12.78
C LYS A 356 -30.15 6.32 14.31
N THR A 357 -28.96 6.17 14.88
CA THR A 357 -28.74 6.50 16.29
C THR A 357 -29.04 7.99 16.41
N ALA A 358 -30.15 8.30 17.07
CA ALA A 358 -30.49 9.66 17.47
C ALA A 358 -29.52 10.15 18.55
#